data_AF-A0A969QJK8-F1
#
_entry.id   AF-A0A969QJK8-F1
#
_cell.length_a   1.000
_cell.length_b   1.000
_cell.length_c   1.000
_cell.angle_alpha   90.00
_cell.angle_beta   90.00
_cell.angle_gamma   90.00
#
_symmetry.space_group_name_H-M   'P 1'
#
loop_
_entity.id
_entity.type
_entity.pdbx_description
1 polymer ?
#
loop_
_entity_poly.entity_id
_entity_poly.type
_entity_poly.pdbx_seq_one_letter_code
_entity_poly.pdbx_strand_id
1 'polypeptide(L)' 'MVGGAIALVTRLIRRRLGQELPEEIKSRLSQLPLPVLEDLSEALLDFRSLGNLEQWLASHGNAS' A
#
# COMPACT_ATOMS: atom_id res chain seq x y z
N MET A 1 -3.70 3.01 -18.20
CA MET A 1 -3.56 1.70 -17.52
C MET A 1 -3.19 1.92 -16.06
N VAL A 2 -4.16 2.20 -15.18
CA VAL A 2 -3.88 2.46 -13.74
C VAL A 2 -4.09 1.21 -12.86
N GLY A 3 -4.77 0.18 -13.37
CA GLY A 3 -5.03 -1.06 -12.62
C GLY A 3 -3.80 -1.94 -12.36
N GLY A 4 -2.70 -1.75 -13.08
CA GLY A 4 -1.48 -2.56 -12.93
C GLY A 4 -0.72 -2.29 -11.62
N ALA A 5 -0.58 -1.01 -11.25
CA ALA A 5 0.19 -0.60 -10.07
C ALA A 5 -0.46 -1.11 -8.77
N ILE A 6 -1.78 -0.96 -8.64
CA ILE A 6 -2.53 -1.43 -7.46
C ILE A 6 -2.41 -2.95 -7.30
N ALA A 7 -2.53 -3.71 -8.40
CA ALA A 7 -2.41 -5.17 -8.36
C ALA A 7 -0.99 -5.62 -7.96
N LEU A 8 0.04 -4.90 -8.42
CA LEU A 8 1.43 -5.15 -8.05
C LEU A 8 1.69 -4.85 -6.57
N VAL A 9 1.30 -3.67 -6.10
CA VAL A 9 1.43 -3.26 -4.70
C VAL A 9 0.71 -4.24 -3.77
N THR A 10 -0.53 -4.62 -4.11
CA THR A 10 -1.31 -5.60 -3.31
C THR A 10 -0.60 -6.95 -3.23
N ARG A 11 -0.02 -7.43 -4.33
CA ARG A 11 0.78 -8.67 -4.35
C ARG A 11 2.06 -8.55 -3.53
N LEU A 12 2.75 -7.41 -3.62
CA LEU A 12 3.98 -7.14 -2.86
C LEU A 12 3.71 -7.15 -1.35
N ILE A 13 2.65 -6.46 -0.92
CA ILE A 13 2.22 -6.43 0.49
C ILE A 13 1.95 -7.86 0.98
N ARG A 14 1.18 -8.65 0.21
CA ARG A 14 0.90 -10.05 0.56
C ARG A 14 2.17 -10.91 0.64
N ARG A 15 3.13 -10.71 -0.27
CA ARG A 15 4.41 -11.45 -0.24
C ARG A 15 5.33 -11.02 0.90
N ARG A 16 5.38 -9.72 1.22
CA ARG A 16 6.27 -9.14 2.23
C ARG A 16 5.76 -9.41 3.64
N LEU A 17 4.49 -9.11 3.88
CA LEU A 17 3.88 -9.23 5.21
C LEU A 17 3.38 -10.65 5.47
N GLY A 18 3.13 -11.45 4.42
CA GLY A 18 2.60 -12.81 4.55
C GLY A 18 1.15 -12.87 5.05
N GLN A 19 0.46 -11.72 5.08
CA GLN A 19 -0.89 -11.57 5.62
C GLN A 19 -1.86 -11.19 4.50
N GLU A 20 -3.13 -11.55 4.68
CA GLU A 20 -4.19 -10.95 3.88
C GLU A 20 -4.40 -9.50 4.29
N LEU A 21 -4.52 -8.61 3.31
CA LEU A 21 -4.82 -7.22 3.60
C LEU A 21 -6.30 -7.08 3.99
N PRO A 22 -6.60 -6.31 5.06
CA PRO A 22 -7.95 -5.88 5.37
C PRO A 22 -8.59 -5.16 4.18
N GLU A 23 -9.92 -5.29 4.04
CA GLU A 23 -10.66 -4.58 3.00
C GLU A 23 -10.50 -3.06 3.10
N GLU A 24 -10.39 -2.51 4.31
CA GLU A 24 -10.15 -1.08 4.52
C GLU A 24 -8.84 -0.62 3.84
N ILE A 25 -7.77 -1.40 3.99
CA ILE A 25 -6.47 -1.09 3.38
C ILE A 25 -6.57 -1.20 1.86
N LYS A 26 -7.23 -2.24 1.33
CA LYS A 26 -7.44 -2.40 -0.13
C LYS A 26 -8.23 -1.23 -0.71
N SER A 27 -9.23 -0.74 0.01
CA SER A 27 -10.03 0.43 -0.38
C SER A 27 -9.15 1.68 -0.44
N ARG A 28 -8.37 1.95 0.62
CA ARG A 28 -7.43 3.09 0.64
C ARG A 28 -6.43 3.02 -0.50
N LEU A 29 -5.81 1.87 -0.73
CA LEU A 29 -4.85 1.67 -1.83
C LEU A 29 -5.46 1.97 -3.21
N SER A 30 -6.75 1.66 -3.39
CA SER A 30 -7.47 1.93 -4.65
C SER A 30 -7.79 3.41 -4.86
N GLN A 31 -7.75 4.22 -3.80
CA GLN A 31 -7.95 5.68 -3.84
C GLN A 31 -6.64 6.45 -4.00
N LEU A 32 -5.48 5.80 -3.82
CA LEU A 32 -4.19 6.46 -3.93
C LEU A 32 -3.85 6.79 -5.39
N PRO A 33 -3.31 7.99 -5.67
CA PRO A 33 -2.83 8.34 -7.00
C PRO A 33 -1.56 7.55 -7.34
N LEU A 34 -1.31 7.34 -8.64
CA LEU A 34 -0.16 6.59 -9.16
C LEU A 34 1.19 6.95 -8.52
N PRO A 35 1.60 8.23 -8.41
CA PRO A 35 2.88 8.58 -7.79
C PRO A 35 3.01 8.12 -6.33
N VAL A 36 1.90 8.07 -5.59
CA VAL A 36 1.87 7.60 -4.20
C VAL A 36 1.96 6.07 -4.14
N LEU A 37 1.40 5.36 -5.13
CA LEU A 37 1.59 3.91 -5.27
C LEU A 37 3.03 3.54 -5.61
N GLU A 38 3.71 4.36 -6.40
CA GLU A 38 5.14 4.18 -6.71
C GLU A 38 5.99 4.38 -5.45
N ASP A 39 5.77 5.46 -4.69
CA ASP A 39 6.45 5.70 -3.41
C ASP A 39 6.19 4.57 -2.39
N LEU A 40 4.94 4.12 -2.30
CA LEU A 40 4.56 2.98 -1.47
C LEU A 40 5.35 1.72 -1.83
N SER A 41 5.65 1.49 -3.11
CA SER A 41 6.38 0.30 -3.54
C SER A 41 7.85 0.29 -3.07
N GLU A 42 8.47 1.47 -2.94
CA GLU A 42 9.79 1.64 -2.37
C GLU A 42 9.75 1.51 -0.84
N ALA A 43 8.81 2.20 -0.18
CA ALA A 43 8.61 2.10 1.27
C ALA A 43 8.28 0.67 1.73
N LEU A 44 7.55 -0.10 0.91
CA LEU A 44 7.24 -1.51 1.13
C LEU A 44 8.48 -2.40 1.29
N LEU A 45 9.63 -1.97 0.76
CA LEU A 45 10.87 -2.72 0.92
C LEU A 45 11.40 -2.65 2.36
N ASP A 46 11.05 -1.60 3.11
CA ASP A 46 11.43 -1.40 4.51
C ASP A 46 10.38 -1.96 5.49
N PHE A 47 9.15 -2.21 5.03
CA PHE A 47 8.08 -2.71 5.89
C PHE A 47 8.39 -4.10 6.42
N ARG A 48 8.40 -4.21 7.75
CA ARG A 48 8.60 -5.48 8.48
C ARG A 48 7.31 -6.05 9.02
N SER A 49 6.24 -5.26 9.08
CA SER A 49 4.95 -5.64 9.65
C SER A 49 3.82 -4.78 9.09
N LEU A 50 2.58 -5.26 9.26
CA LEU A 50 1.38 -4.51 8.87
C LEU A 50 1.30 -3.13 9.53
N GLY A 51 1.78 -3.00 10.77
CA GLY A 51 1.84 -1.70 11.45
C GLY A 51 2.66 -0.64 10.70
N ASN A 52 3.72 -1.03 9.96
CA ASN A 52 4.46 -0.08 9.12
C ASN A 52 3.59 0.44 7.96
N LEU A 53 2.83 -0.46 7.32
CA LEU A 53 1.91 -0.11 6.24
C LEU A 53 0.78 0.80 6.74
N GLU A 54 0.16 0.46 7.87
CA GLU A 54 -0.91 1.28 8.45
C GLU A 54 -0.42 2.68 8.80
N GLN A 55 0.77 2.79 9.40
CA GLN A 55 1.37 4.06 9.77
C GLN A 55 1.73 4.89 8.53
N TRP A 56 2.27 4.27 7.48
CA TRP A 56 2.55 4.94 6.21
C TRP A 56 1.27 5.44 5.54
N LEU A 57 0.23 4.60 5.50
CA LEU A 57 -1.09 4.96 4.95
C LEU A 57 -1.79 6.05 5.75
N ALA A 58 -1.60 6.10 7.08
CA ALA A 58 -2.10 7.20 7.90
C ALA A 58 -1.37 8.51 7.60
N SER A 59 -0.09 8.47 7.26
CA SER A 59 0.70 9.66 6.90
C SER A 59 0.40 10.17 5.48
N HIS A 60 0.09 9.29 4.53
CA HIS A 60 -0.13 9.64 3.12
C HIS A 60 -1.61 9.71 2.70
N GLY A 61 -2.51 9.05 3.44
CA GLY A 61 -3.96 9.06 3.19
C GLY A 61 -4.70 10.24 3.84
N ASN A 62 -3.98 11.12 4.55
CA ASN A 62 -4.51 12.29 5.23
C ASN A 62 -4.12 13.60 4.53
N ALA A 63 -3.87 13.55 3.21
CA ALA A 63 -3.79 14.75 2.39
C ALA A 63 -5.19 15.36 2.32
N SER A 64 -5.43 16.34 3.21
CA SER A 64 -6.61 17.22 3.19
C SER A 64 -6.74 17.98 1.89
#